data_AF-A0A6J6PH30-F1
#
_entry.id   AF-A0A6J6PH30-F1
#
_cell.length_a   1.000
_cell.length_b   1.000
_cell.length_c   1.000
_cell.angle_alpha   90.00
_cell.angle_beta   90.00
_cell.angle_gamma   90.00
#
_symmetry.space_group_name_H-M   'P 1'
#
loop_
_entity.id
_entity.type
_entity.pdbx_description
1 polymer ?
#
loop_
_entity_poly.entity_id
_entity_poly.type
_entity_poly.pdbx_seq_one_letter_code
_entity_poly.pdbx_strand_id
1 'polypeptide(L)'
;MTDVETPTEALQDLRRTRRHNRLSEVHWIDALYRVYMVGLAAVIFVLFAVSQLPDNRLTNEEALSFANEAPMWLGLGFAIAIGVGLRSGGRGGPLVLEAPVVMHELNAPVPRESVVRGPAIKQLRFMAFAGAVIGAIIGEVAAYRLPVNPAAAIASGALSFALVGVLASATALAASGRRLRWWPANILAAVLIAWSALDVLGKRTTSPFTLLADIAFWPITFQAFALISIVVVAVVVWLGLSRIGDLSIEHALRRAGLVAQLRFAVTLQDVRTVVLLRRQLSQENARLRPWIRIGRSKKKSFIPPTWKRDWQSYLRFPLPRLLRMAMFGVIAGLSLGALWRGTIPMIIVAGLALYLVAYDASEPTAQEVDHPTRWESFPEAPGVLILQHVAAAFVVMTFICAIVAASALILVPFAVVWKLALIMFVPVALAAAVSAMISTAQGAPNMAGLAGLGPDVMGWVMIARLVIPPTITVIALLPLLSAGSDPNAINTTKVGNATVYSLFAVGGAILYLRTRKPKHL
;
A
#
# COMPACT_ATOMS: atom_id res chain seq x y z
N MET A 1 -5.86 -55.86 13.71
CA MET A 1 -4.87 -54.90 13.18
C MET A 1 -5.65 -53.65 12.87
N THR A 2 -5.56 -52.63 13.70
CA THR A 2 -6.13 -51.31 13.40
C THR A 2 -5.41 -50.78 12.17
N ASP A 3 -6.12 -50.51 11.08
CA ASP A 3 -5.58 -49.80 9.93
C ASP A 3 -5.00 -48.49 10.44
N VAL A 4 -3.67 -48.43 10.56
CA VAL A 4 -2.98 -47.20 10.95
C VAL A 4 -3.06 -46.31 9.73
N GLU A 5 -4.07 -45.43 9.71
CA GLU A 5 -4.19 -44.39 8.70
C GLU A 5 -2.83 -43.75 8.48
N THR A 6 -2.46 -43.57 7.20
CA THR A 6 -1.19 -42.93 6.91
C THR A 6 -1.22 -41.52 7.53
N PRO A 7 -0.11 -41.01 8.11
CA PRO A 7 -0.08 -39.69 8.73
C PRO A 7 -0.61 -38.55 7.82
N THR A 8 -0.56 -38.75 6.51
CA THR A 8 -1.13 -37.88 5.48
C THR A 8 -2.65 -37.92 5.39
N GLU A 9 -3.28 -39.07 5.55
CA GLU A 9 -4.75 -39.24 5.53
C GLU A 9 -5.37 -38.60 6.76
N ALA A 10 -4.82 -38.89 7.94
CA ALA A 10 -5.25 -38.27 9.20
C ALA A 10 -5.20 -36.73 9.15
N LEU A 11 -4.16 -36.16 8.51
CA LEU A 11 -4.05 -34.72 8.28
C LEU A 11 -5.16 -34.18 7.35
N GLN A 12 -5.47 -34.92 6.28
CA GLN A 12 -6.51 -34.54 5.33
C GLN A 12 -7.89 -34.56 5.99
N ASP A 13 -8.18 -35.57 6.79
CA ASP A 13 -9.45 -35.71 7.48
C ASP A 13 -9.62 -34.64 8.58
N LEU A 14 -8.58 -34.36 9.36
CA LEU A 14 -8.58 -33.22 10.29
C LEU A 14 -8.90 -31.90 9.57
N ARG A 15 -8.33 -31.67 8.39
CA ARG A 15 -8.59 -30.46 7.58
C ARG A 15 -10.00 -30.43 7.01
N ARG A 16 -10.54 -31.57 6.57
CA ARG A 16 -11.93 -31.69 6.12
C ARG A 16 -12.90 -31.34 7.24
N THR A 17 -12.70 -31.88 8.42
CA THR A 17 -13.53 -31.61 9.60
C THR A 17 -13.46 -30.15 10.03
N ARG A 18 -12.26 -29.55 10.12
CA ARG A 18 -12.12 -28.11 10.40
C ARG A 18 -12.81 -27.23 9.37
N ARG A 19 -12.71 -27.59 8.08
CA ARG A 19 -13.38 -26.85 7.00
C ARG A 19 -14.90 -26.95 7.13
N HIS A 20 -15.41 -28.13 7.45
CA HIS A 20 -16.85 -28.35 7.67
C HIS A 20 -17.36 -27.47 8.81
N ASN A 21 -16.70 -27.50 9.97
CA ASN A 21 -17.10 -26.69 11.14
C ASN A 21 -17.02 -25.18 10.86
N ARG A 22 -16.00 -24.72 10.12
CA ARG A 22 -15.92 -23.31 9.73
C ARG A 22 -17.03 -22.90 8.77
N LEU A 23 -17.47 -23.79 7.89
CA LEU A 23 -18.54 -23.49 6.93
C LEU A 23 -19.92 -23.51 7.60
N SER A 24 -20.12 -24.32 8.64
CA SER A 24 -21.38 -24.34 9.40
C SER A 24 -21.59 -23.09 10.25
N GLU A 25 -20.52 -22.45 10.71
CA GLU A 25 -20.60 -21.20 11.50
C GLU A 25 -20.75 -19.94 10.63
N VAL A 26 -20.48 -20.02 9.33
CA VAL A 26 -20.57 -18.86 8.44
C VAL A 26 -21.99 -18.74 7.89
N HIS A 27 -22.70 -17.68 8.29
CA HIS A 27 -23.92 -17.24 7.62
C HIS A 27 -23.57 -16.83 6.18
N TRP A 28 -23.78 -17.75 5.23
CA TRP A 28 -23.43 -17.59 3.82
C TRP A 28 -24.05 -16.33 3.19
N ILE A 29 -25.21 -15.91 3.69
CA ILE A 29 -25.92 -14.68 3.27
C ILE A 29 -25.08 -13.44 3.61
N ASP A 30 -24.56 -13.33 4.84
CA ASP A 30 -23.72 -12.19 5.24
C ASP A 30 -22.41 -12.13 4.45
N ALA A 31 -21.81 -13.29 4.17
CA ALA A 31 -20.61 -13.37 3.36
C ALA A 31 -20.89 -12.91 1.92
N LEU A 32 -21.99 -13.37 1.32
CA LEU A 32 -22.41 -12.96 -0.01
C LEU A 32 -22.72 -11.47 -0.08
N TYR A 33 -23.44 -10.94 0.91
CA TYR A 33 -23.76 -9.53 1.01
C TYR A 33 -22.51 -8.65 1.09
N ARG A 34 -21.51 -9.03 1.90
CA ARG A 34 -20.24 -8.30 1.97
C ARG A 34 -19.49 -8.31 0.64
N VAL A 35 -19.45 -9.45 -0.04
CA VAL A 35 -18.81 -9.57 -1.37
C VAL A 35 -19.56 -8.71 -2.38
N TYR A 36 -20.89 -8.73 -2.36
CA TYR A 36 -21.72 -7.90 -3.23
C TYR A 36 -21.50 -6.41 -2.99
N MET A 37 -21.50 -5.94 -1.73
CA MET A 37 -21.29 -4.54 -1.40
C MET A 37 -19.90 -4.04 -1.82
N VAL A 38 -18.85 -4.84 -1.59
CA VAL A 38 -17.50 -4.50 -2.03
C VAL A 38 -17.41 -4.50 -3.56
N GLY A 39 -18.02 -5.48 -4.22
CA GLY A 39 -18.09 -5.55 -5.68
C GLY A 39 -18.81 -4.34 -6.29
N LEU A 40 -19.96 -3.97 -5.74
CA LEU A 40 -20.73 -2.81 -6.18
C LEU A 40 -19.96 -1.51 -5.98
N ALA A 41 -19.34 -1.31 -4.82
CA ALA A 41 -18.49 -0.14 -4.57
C ALA A 41 -17.31 -0.07 -5.55
N ALA A 42 -16.67 -1.21 -5.87
CA ALA A 42 -15.61 -1.28 -6.85
C ALA A 42 -16.11 -0.92 -8.26
N VAL A 43 -17.27 -1.44 -8.68
CA VAL A 43 -17.88 -1.11 -9.97
C VAL A 43 -18.21 0.38 -10.06
N ILE A 44 -18.85 0.94 -9.03
CA ILE A 44 -19.15 2.39 -8.97
C ILE A 44 -17.87 3.22 -9.09
N PHE A 45 -16.81 2.83 -8.39
CA PHE A 45 -15.52 3.51 -8.46
C PHE A 45 -14.90 3.44 -9.87
N VAL A 46 -14.96 2.27 -10.52
CA VAL A 46 -14.48 2.10 -11.90
C VAL A 46 -15.29 2.93 -12.87
N LEU A 47 -16.62 2.89 -12.80
CA LEU A 47 -17.51 3.71 -13.63
C LEU A 47 -17.24 5.20 -13.45
N PHE A 48 -17.07 5.63 -12.19
CA PHE A 48 -16.67 7.01 -11.89
C PHE A 48 -15.32 7.34 -12.52
N ALA A 49 -14.31 6.49 -12.40
CA ALA A 49 -13.00 6.72 -12.99
C ALA A 49 -13.05 6.80 -14.53
N VAL A 50 -13.84 5.92 -15.18
CA VAL A 50 -14.05 5.91 -16.63
C VAL A 50 -14.77 7.17 -17.11
N SER A 51 -15.78 7.64 -16.37
CA SER A 51 -16.55 8.85 -16.73
C SER A 51 -15.72 10.13 -16.78
N GLN A 52 -14.53 10.13 -16.18
CA GLN A 52 -13.61 11.28 -16.18
C GLN A 52 -12.59 11.22 -17.32
N LEU A 53 -12.56 10.14 -18.10
CA LEU A 53 -11.68 10.04 -19.26
C LEU A 53 -12.34 10.76 -20.46
N PRO A 54 -11.60 11.62 -21.19
CA PRO A 54 -12.12 12.21 -22.42
C PRO A 54 -12.66 11.17 -23.42
N ASP A 55 -13.77 11.47 -24.09
CA ASP A 55 -14.50 10.52 -24.96
C ASP A 55 -13.79 10.19 -26.28
N ASN A 56 -12.71 10.90 -26.61
CA ASN A 56 -12.03 10.73 -27.89
C ASN A 56 -11.20 9.43 -27.90
N ARG A 57 -11.52 8.55 -28.84
CA ARG A 57 -10.69 7.37 -29.14
C ARG A 57 -9.38 7.80 -29.81
N LEU A 58 -8.31 7.09 -29.49
CA LEU A 58 -7.03 7.24 -30.16
C LEU A 58 -7.13 6.73 -31.60
N THR A 59 -6.41 7.39 -32.51
CA THR A 59 -6.23 6.90 -33.87
C THR A 59 -5.39 5.61 -33.87
N ASN A 60 -5.45 4.81 -34.94
CA ASN A 60 -4.66 3.58 -35.05
C ASN A 60 -3.15 3.85 -34.97
N GLU A 61 -2.67 4.96 -35.53
CA GLU A 61 -1.26 5.35 -35.49
C GLU A 61 -0.81 5.73 -34.07
N GLU A 62 -1.62 6.53 -33.36
CA GLU A 62 -1.38 6.87 -31.96
C GLU A 62 -1.40 5.62 -31.07
N ALA A 63 -2.35 4.71 -31.30
CA ALA A 63 -2.46 3.45 -30.56
C ALA A 63 -1.24 2.54 -30.78
N LEU A 64 -0.70 2.48 -32.01
CA LEU A 64 0.54 1.76 -32.31
C LEU A 64 1.76 2.41 -31.65
N SER A 65 1.86 3.74 -31.69
CA SER A 65 2.95 4.45 -31.01
C SER A 65 2.92 4.20 -29.49
N PHE A 66 1.72 4.20 -28.91
CA PHE A 66 1.50 3.89 -27.50
C PHE A 66 1.84 2.43 -27.18
N ALA A 67 1.40 1.48 -27.99
CA ALA A 67 1.70 0.06 -27.81
C ALA A 67 3.20 -0.26 -27.91
N ASN A 68 3.99 0.56 -28.60
CA ASN A 68 5.45 0.40 -28.65
C ASN A 68 6.17 0.90 -27.39
N GLU A 69 5.63 1.91 -26.68
CA GLU A 69 6.30 2.52 -25.51
C GLU A 69 5.71 2.06 -24.17
N ALA A 70 4.39 1.86 -24.11
CA ALA A 70 3.67 1.53 -22.88
C ALA A 70 4.11 0.21 -22.21
N PRO A 71 4.46 -0.88 -22.93
CA PRO A 71 4.93 -2.11 -22.30
C PRO A 71 6.18 -1.93 -21.44
N MET A 72 7.03 -0.94 -21.74
CA MET A 72 8.24 -0.67 -20.95
C MET A 72 7.90 -0.14 -19.56
N TRP A 73 6.96 0.80 -19.50
CA TRP A 73 6.45 1.37 -18.25
C TRP A 73 5.66 0.35 -17.43
N LEU A 74 4.84 -0.45 -18.11
CA LEU A 74 4.04 -1.50 -17.48
C LEU A 74 4.96 -2.62 -16.95
N GLY A 75 5.98 -3.00 -17.71
CA GLY A 75 7.03 -3.93 -17.32
C GLY A 75 7.82 -3.46 -16.10
N LEU A 76 8.10 -2.17 -15.98
CA LEU A 76 8.72 -1.60 -14.77
C LEU A 76 7.82 -1.77 -13.54
N GLY A 77 6.51 -1.52 -13.69
CA GLY A 77 5.52 -1.79 -12.65
C GLY A 77 5.52 -3.26 -12.21
N PHE A 78 5.61 -4.18 -13.18
CA PHE A 78 5.69 -5.62 -12.93
C PHE A 78 7.00 -6.02 -12.22
N ALA A 79 8.14 -5.45 -12.62
CA ALA A 79 9.42 -5.66 -11.97
C ALA A 79 9.38 -5.21 -10.49
N ILE A 80 8.73 -4.07 -10.20
CA ILE A 80 8.51 -3.58 -8.84
C ILE A 80 7.65 -4.56 -8.04
N ALA A 81 6.54 -5.04 -8.61
CA ALA A 81 5.66 -6.02 -7.95
C ALA A 81 6.40 -7.32 -7.58
N ILE A 82 7.27 -7.80 -8.47
CA ILE A 82 8.10 -9.00 -8.25
C ILE A 82 9.21 -8.72 -7.23
N GLY A 83 9.81 -7.53 -7.26
CA GLY A 83 10.75 -7.08 -6.24
C GLY A 83 10.13 -7.06 -4.84
N VAL A 84 8.86 -6.63 -4.72
CA VAL A 84 8.09 -6.72 -3.48
C VAL A 84 7.86 -8.19 -3.07
N GLY A 85 7.56 -9.07 -4.03
CA GLY A 85 7.46 -10.53 -3.83
C GLY A 85 8.74 -11.13 -3.25
N LEU A 86 9.88 -10.93 -3.92
CA LEU A 86 11.20 -11.39 -3.47
C LEU A 86 11.55 -10.89 -2.07
N ARG A 87 11.31 -9.60 -1.83
CA ARG A 87 11.58 -8.95 -0.55
C ARG A 87 10.64 -9.44 0.56
N SER A 88 9.43 -9.88 0.22
CA SER A 88 8.52 -10.57 1.13
C SER A 88 9.08 -11.96 1.45
N GLY A 89 9.44 -12.75 0.43
CA GLY A 89 10.01 -14.09 0.58
C GLY A 89 11.26 -14.14 1.46
N GLY A 90 12.19 -13.19 1.26
CA GLY A 90 13.41 -13.06 2.08
C GLY A 90 13.17 -12.70 3.56
N ARG A 91 11.92 -12.42 3.96
CA ARG A 91 11.50 -12.21 5.36
C ARG A 91 10.56 -13.32 5.89
N GLY A 92 10.45 -14.45 5.19
CA GLY A 92 9.50 -15.52 5.53
C GLY A 92 8.10 -15.33 4.92
N GLY A 93 7.99 -14.46 3.92
CA GLY A 93 6.88 -14.31 2.95
C GLY A 93 6.70 -15.55 2.07
N PRO A 94 5.59 -15.75 1.32
CA PRO A 94 4.33 -15.02 1.34
C PRO A 94 3.24 -15.75 2.15
N LEU A 95 3.44 -17.02 2.53
CA LEU A 95 2.41 -17.85 3.16
C LEU A 95 1.98 -17.32 4.52
N VAL A 96 0.68 -17.18 4.73
CA VAL A 96 0.09 -16.88 6.03
C VAL A 96 -0.48 -18.18 6.57
N LEU A 97 0.35 -18.88 7.36
CA LEU A 97 -0.10 -20.05 8.12
C LEU A 97 -0.69 -19.59 9.44
N GLU A 98 -1.68 -20.34 9.95
CA GLU A 98 -2.22 -20.10 11.28
C GLU A 98 -1.23 -20.65 12.33
N ALA A 99 -1.13 -20.01 13.50
CA ALA A 99 -0.18 -20.44 14.52
C ALA A 99 -0.36 -21.91 14.96
N PRO A 100 -1.59 -22.45 15.10
CA PRO A 100 -1.80 -23.86 15.37
C PRO A 100 -1.30 -24.80 14.26
N VAL A 101 -1.38 -24.38 12.99
CA VAL A 101 -0.85 -25.16 11.86
C VAL A 101 0.68 -25.26 11.96
N VAL A 102 1.33 -24.16 12.34
CA VAL A 102 2.79 -24.14 12.50
C VAL A 102 3.23 -24.98 13.71
N MET A 103 2.52 -24.89 14.83
CA MET A 103 2.88 -25.63 16.04
C MET A 103 2.58 -27.13 15.97
N HIS A 104 1.44 -27.51 15.40
CA HIS A 104 0.95 -28.89 15.42
C HIS A 104 1.17 -29.62 14.09
N GLU A 105 0.86 -29.02 12.94
CA GLU A 105 0.94 -29.73 11.65
C GLU A 105 2.37 -29.77 11.08
N LEU A 106 3.17 -28.71 11.24
CA LEU A 106 4.56 -28.69 10.74
C LEU A 106 5.56 -29.45 11.62
N ASN A 107 5.19 -29.74 12.87
CA ASN A 107 5.96 -30.56 13.80
C ASN A 107 5.47 -32.01 13.88
N ALA A 108 4.34 -32.33 13.23
CA ALA A 108 3.85 -33.71 13.12
C ALA A 108 4.81 -34.58 12.29
N PRO A 109 4.78 -35.92 12.43
CA PRO A 109 5.56 -36.85 11.62
C PRO A 109 5.01 -36.98 10.18
N VAL A 110 4.77 -35.85 9.52
CA VAL A 110 4.30 -35.73 8.14
C VAL A 110 5.33 -34.89 7.36
N PRO A 111 5.65 -35.24 6.11
CA PRO A 111 6.48 -34.39 5.26
C PRO A 111 5.93 -32.97 5.20
N ARG A 112 6.74 -31.98 5.60
CA ARG A 112 6.34 -30.56 5.65
C ARG A 112 5.82 -30.04 4.32
N GLU A 113 6.35 -30.58 3.22
CA GLU A 113 5.90 -30.26 1.88
C GLU A 113 4.40 -30.55 1.68
N SER A 114 3.91 -31.70 2.16
CA SER A 114 2.50 -32.09 2.07
C SER A 114 1.59 -31.15 2.86
N VAL A 115 2.07 -30.64 4.00
CA VAL A 115 1.34 -29.68 4.84
C VAL A 115 1.19 -28.33 4.11
N VAL A 116 2.23 -27.88 3.40
CA VAL A 116 2.38 -26.51 2.92
C VAL A 116 1.96 -26.32 1.45
N ARG A 117 2.04 -27.37 0.61
CA ARG A 117 1.67 -27.31 -0.80
C ARG A 117 0.23 -26.82 -1.02
N GLY A 118 -0.73 -27.30 -0.23
CA GLY A 118 -2.14 -26.89 -0.31
C GLY A 118 -2.32 -25.37 -0.11
N PRO A 119 -1.87 -24.80 1.02
CA PRO A 119 -1.86 -23.35 1.23
C PRO A 119 -1.12 -22.56 0.13
N ALA A 120 -0.01 -23.08 -0.40
CA ALA A 120 0.76 -22.42 -1.44
C ALA A 120 0.03 -22.34 -2.78
N ILE A 121 -0.60 -23.44 -3.21
CA ILE A 121 -1.42 -23.45 -4.41
C ILE A 121 -2.62 -22.51 -4.25
N LYS A 122 -3.24 -22.47 -3.06
CA LYS A 122 -4.32 -21.54 -2.77
C LYS A 122 -3.87 -20.08 -2.89
N GLN A 123 -2.67 -19.76 -2.37
CA GLN A 123 -2.08 -18.42 -2.50
C GLN A 123 -1.82 -18.05 -3.96
N LEU A 124 -1.23 -18.97 -4.75
CA LEU A 124 -0.97 -18.74 -6.19
C LEU A 124 -2.28 -18.49 -6.95
N ARG A 125 -3.31 -19.30 -6.72
CA ARG A 125 -4.64 -19.14 -7.34
C ARG A 125 -5.29 -17.82 -6.94
N PHE A 126 -5.20 -17.44 -5.67
CA PHE A 126 -5.73 -16.17 -5.19
C PHE A 126 -5.03 -14.98 -5.85
N MET A 127 -3.69 -15.01 -5.95
CA MET A 127 -2.92 -13.95 -6.60
C MET A 127 -3.15 -13.91 -8.11
N ALA A 128 -3.34 -15.07 -8.76
CA ALA A 128 -3.74 -15.15 -10.16
C ALA A 128 -5.11 -14.49 -10.38
N PHE A 129 -6.09 -14.82 -9.54
CA PHE A 129 -7.44 -14.25 -9.62
C PHE A 129 -7.44 -12.74 -9.35
N ALA A 130 -6.78 -12.29 -8.27
CA ALA A 130 -6.69 -10.88 -7.94
C ALA A 130 -5.98 -10.09 -9.05
N GLY A 131 -4.88 -10.63 -9.59
CA GLY A 131 -4.21 -10.07 -10.76
C GLY A 131 -5.14 -10.00 -11.98
N ALA A 132 -5.83 -11.09 -12.30
CA ALA A 132 -6.76 -11.15 -13.42
C ALA A 132 -7.87 -10.10 -13.33
N VAL A 133 -8.47 -9.91 -12.14
CA VAL A 133 -9.50 -8.89 -11.92
C VAL A 133 -8.95 -7.48 -12.15
N ILE A 134 -7.77 -7.17 -11.61
CA ILE A 134 -7.12 -5.86 -11.80
C ILE A 134 -6.81 -5.64 -13.29
N GLY A 135 -6.24 -6.64 -13.96
CA GLY A 135 -5.91 -6.59 -15.38
C GLY A 135 -7.14 -6.48 -16.28
N ALA A 136 -8.24 -7.14 -15.93
CA ALA A 136 -9.51 -7.04 -16.64
C ALA A 136 -10.10 -5.63 -16.54
N ILE A 137 -10.08 -5.02 -15.35
CA ILE A 137 -10.54 -3.64 -15.15
C ILE A 137 -9.68 -2.67 -15.97
N ILE A 138 -8.35 -2.82 -15.94
CA ILE A 138 -7.44 -1.97 -16.72
C ILE A 138 -7.66 -2.18 -18.23
N GLY A 139 -7.85 -3.43 -18.67
CA GLY A 139 -8.13 -3.76 -20.06
C GLY A 139 -9.46 -3.18 -20.57
N GLU A 140 -10.50 -3.22 -19.74
CA GLU A 140 -11.80 -2.58 -20.02
C GLU A 140 -11.64 -1.07 -20.16
N VAL A 141 -10.97 -0.41 -19.21
CA VAL A 141 -10.68 1.04 -19.27
C VAL A 141 -9.87 1.38 -20.52
N ALA A 142 -8.91 0.54 -20.90
CA ALA A 142 -8.10 0.74 -22.09
C ALA A 142 -8.91 0.57 -23.38
N ALA A 143 -9.87 -0.36 -23.42
CA ALA A 143 -10.75 -0.59 -24.57
C ALA A 143 -11.66 0.59 -24.89
N TYR A 144 -12.00 1.45 -23.91
CA TYR A 144 -12.72 2.69 -24.19
C TYR A 144 -11.91 3.69 -25.03
N ARG A 145 -10.58 3.63 -24.95
CA ARG A 145 -9.67 4.57 -25.61
C ARG A 145 -8.99 4.02 -26.85
N LEU A 146 -8.62 2.76 -26.82
CA LEU A 146 -7.86 2.11 -27.89
C LEU A 146 -8.83 1.54 -28.94
N PRO A 147 -8.46 1.58 -30.24
CA PRO A 147 -9.27 1.03 -31.32
C PRO A 147 -9.14 -0.52 -31.37
N VAL A 148 -9.53 -1.19 -30.27
CA VAL A 148 -9.41 -2.65 -30.09
C VAL A 148 -10.74 -3.27 -29.69
N ASN A 149 -10.87 -4.57 -29.93
CA ASN A 149 -12.00 -5.33 -29.40
C ASN A 149 -11.94 -5.36 -27.86
N PRO A 150 -12.98 -4.90 -27.14
CA PRO A 150 -13.01 -4.89 -25.68
C PRO A 150 -12.75 -6.26 -25.07
N ALA A 151 -13.36 -7.33 -25.61
CA ALA A 151 -13.18 -8.68 -25.09
C ALA A 151 -11.71 -9.13 -25.17
N ALA A 152 -11.01 -8.77 -26.25
CA ALA A 152 -9.60 -9.09 -26.42
C ALA A 152 -8.72 -8.31 -25.44
N ALA A 153 -8.99 -7.02 -25.22
CA ALA A 153 -8.27 -6.17 -24.26
C ALA A 153 -8.47 -6.61 -22.81
N ILE A 154 -9.69 -6.98 -22.43
CA ILE A 154 -9.99 -7.55 -21.11
C ILE A 154 -9.24 -8.86 -20.92
N ALA A 155 -9.29 -9.77 -21.91
CA ALA A 155 -8.64 -11.07 -21.82
C ALA A 155 -7.11 -10.96 -21.75
N SER A 156 -6.50 -10.12 -22.60
CA SER A 156 -5.06 -9.90 -22.63
C SER A 156 -4.55 -9.23 -21.35
N GLY A 157 -5.27 -8.21 -20.86
CA GLY A 157 -4.99 -7.55 -19.59
C GLY A 157 -5.12 -8.51 -18.41
N ALA A 158 -6.21 -9.27 -18.34
CA ALA A 158 -6.42 -10.27 -17.29
C ALA A 158 -5.30 -11.32 -17.27
N LEU A 159 -4.91 -11.84 -18.45
CA LEU A 159 -3.85 -12.85 -18.56
C LEU A 159 -2.49 -12.30 -18.10
N SER A 160 -2.10 -11.13 -18.59
CA SER A 160 -0.82 -10.50 -18.22
C SER A 160 -0.74 -10.25 -16.70
N PHE A 161 -1.75 -9.62 -16.09
CA PHE A 161 -1.73 -9.35 -14.65
C PHE A 161 -1.88 -10.61 -13.80
N ALA A 162 -2.61 -11.64 -14.26
CA ALA A 162 -2.66 -12.93 -13.59
C ALA A 162 -1.27 -13.57 -13.52
N LEU A 163 -0.53 -13.57 -14.62
CA LEU A 163 0.84 -14.08 -14.69
C LEU A 163 1.78 -13.32 -13.74
N VAL A 164 1.66 -11.99 -13.65
CA VAL A 164 2.46 -11.20 -12.69
C VAL A 164 2.10 -11.50 -11.25
N GLY A 165 0.80 -11.62 -10.93
CA GLY A 165 0.35 -12.01 -9.59
C GLY A 165 0.93 -13.36 -9.17
N VAL A 166 0.89 -14.33 -10.08
CA VAL A 166 1.50 -15.65 -9.90
C VAL A 166 3.01 -15.53 -9.75
N LEU A 167 3.70 -14.79 -10.62
CA LEU A 167 5.15 -14.64 -10.62
C LEU A 167 5.66 -13.95 -9.35
N ALA A 168 5.00 -12.89 -8.89
CA ALA A 168 5.33 -12.18 -7.64
C ALA A 168 5.16 -13.10 -6.41
N SER A 169 4.11 -13.93 -6.39
CA SER A 169 3.93 -14.90 -5.31
C SER A 169 4.89 -16.09 -5.43
N ALA A 170 5.16 -16.59 -6.63
CA ALA A 170 6.04 -17.72 -6.88
C ALA A 170 7.51 -17.38 -6.57
N THR A 171 7.97 -16.18 -6.92
CA THR A 171 9.29 -15.67 -6.53
C THR A 171 9.41 -15.53 -5.01
N ALA A 172 8.35 -15.08 -4.32
CA ALA A 172 8.32 -15.06 -2.87
C ALA A 172 8.42 -16.46 -2.25
N LEU A 173 7.67 -17.44 -2.79
CA LEU A 173 7.73 -18.84 -2.36
C LEU A 173 9.11 -19.44 -2.60
N ALA A 174 9.71 -19.18 -3.77
CA ALA A 174 11.05 -19.66 -4.12
C ALA A 174 12.13 -19.08 -3.20
N ALA A 175 12.04 -17.79 -2.87
CA ALA A 175 12.97 -17.13 -1.95
C ALA A 175 12.83 -17.65 -0.51
N SER A 176 11.60 -17.86 -0.03
CA SER A 176 11.36 -18.37 1.32
C SER A 176 11.72 -19.86 1.46
N GLY A 177 11.37 -20.69 0.47
CA GLY A 177 11.71 -22.11 0.47
C GLY A 177 13.23 -22.33 0.48
N ARG A 178 13.97 -21.53 -0.31
CA ARG A 178 15.45 -21.57 -0.32
C ARG A 178 16.11 -20.86 0.86
N ARG A 179 15.34 -20.36 1.84
CA ARG A 179 15.83 -19.59 3.00
C ARG A 179 16.75 -18.44 2.59
N LEU A 180 16.41 -17.76 1.49
CA LEU A 180 17.21 -16.66 0.99
C LEU A 180 17.24 -15.53 2.03
N ARG A 181 18.43 -15.11 2.45
CA ARG A 181 18.58 -13.98 3.39
C ARG A 181 18.04 -12.70 2.74
N TRP A 182 17.70 -11.72 3.58
CA TRP A 182 17.11 -10.46 3.13
C TRP A 182 17.99 -9.66 2.15
N TRP A 183 19.31 -9.77 2.24
CA TRP A 183 20.24 -8.99 1.42
C TRP A 183 20.33 -9.51 -0.04
N PRO A 184 20.57 -10.81 -0.30
CA PRO A 184 20.48 -11.35 -1.66
C PRO A 184 19.11 -11.13 -2.32
N ALA A 185 18.02 -11.27 -1.57
CA ALA A 185 16.67 -11.02 -2.10
C ALA A 185 16.49 -9.56 -2.56
N ASN A 186 17.01 -8.60 -1.79
CA ASN A 186 16.96 -7.18 -2.15
C ASN A 186 17.90 -6.84 -3.33
N ILE A 187 19.08 -7.46 -3.42
CA ILE A 187 19.98 -7.26 -4.57
C ILE A 187 19.33 -7.78 -5.83
N LEU A 188 18.78 -8.99 -5.79
CA LEU A 188 18.09 -9.57 -6.95
C LEU A 188 16.92 -8.67 -7.37
N ALA A 189 16.11 -8.21 -6.42
CA ALA A 189 15.03 -7.26 -6.70
C ALA A 189 15.55 -5.95 -7.32
N ALA A 190 16.65 -5.38 -6.80
CA ALA A 190 17.24 -4.16 -7.32
C ALA A 190 17.80 -4.34 -8.74
N VAL A 191 18.46 -5.47 -9.03
CA VAL A 191 18.96 -5.81 -10.37
C VAL A 191 17.81 -5.96 -11.36
N LEU A 192 16.73 -6.65 -10.97
CA LEU A 192 15.56 -6.84 -11.83
C LEU A 192 14.84 -5.52 -12.13
N ILE A 193 14.68 -4.66 -11.13
CA ILE A 193 14.10 -3.33 -11.30
C ILE A 193 15.01 -2.44 -12.15
N ALA A 194 16.32 -2.47 -11.91
CA ALA A 194 17.29 -1.70 -12.69
C ALA A 194 17.32 -2.13 -14.16
N TRP A 195 17.23 -3.43 -14.45
CA TRP A 195 17.11 -3.94 -15.82
C TRP A 195 15.85 -3.39 -16.50
N SER A 196 14.69 -3.48 -15.84
CA SER A 196 13.46 -2.92 -16.42
C SER A 196 13.50 -1.39 -16.56
N ALA A 197 14.22 -0.68 -15.68
CA ALA A 197 14.43 0.75 -15.83
C ALA A 197 15.36 1.09 -17.01
N LEU A 198 16.35 0.25 -17.30
CA LEU A 198 17.21 0.39 -18.48
C LEU A 198 16.42 0.17 -19.78
N ASP A 199 15.42 -0.71 -19.79
CA ASP A 199 14.51 -0.85 -20.94
C ASP A 199 13.75 0.46 -21.21
N VAL A 200 13.22 1.10 -20.17
CA VAL A 200 12.53 2.41 -20.28
C VAL A 200 13.47 3.50 -20.79
N LEU A 201 14.69 3.57 -20.24
CA LEU A 201 15.69 4.59 -20.64
C LEU A 201 16.25 4.35 -22.04
N GLY A 202 16.49 3.09 -22.40
CA GLY A 202 17.07 2.67 -23.67
C GLY A 202 16.06 2.54 -24.80
N LYS A 203 14.75 2.59 -24.49
CA LYS A 203 13.65 2.27 -25.40
C LYS A 203 13.83 0.90 -26.07
N ARG A 204 14.20 -0.10 -25.28
CA ARG A 204 14.47 -1.48 -25.75
C ARG A 204 13.63 -2.48 -24.96
N THR A 205 13.27 -3.58 -25.59
CA THR A 205 12.52 -4.68 -24.99
C THR A 205 13.45 -5.85 -24.68
N THR A 206 14.22 -5.75 -23.60
CA THR A 206 15.19 -6.82 -23.23
C THR A 206 14.82 -7.58 -21.97
N SER A 207 14.10 -6.98 -21.04
CA SER A 207 13.76 -7.62 -19.78
C SER A 207 12.58 -8.59 -19.94
N PRO A 208 12.53 -9.66 -19.13
CA PRO A 208 11.41 -10.59 -19.14
C PRO A 208 10.09 -9.94 -18.70
N PHE A 209 10.13 -8.80 -18.00
CA PHE A 209 8.94 -8.10 -17.50
C PHE A 209 8.28 -7.25 -18.57
N THR A 210 9.07 -6.62 -19.45
CA THR A 210 8.52 -5.94 -20.63
C THR A 210 7.90 -6.95 -21.58
N LEU A 211 8.52 -8.11 -21.78
CA LEU A 211 7.93 -9.21 -22.58
C LEU A 211 6.61 -9.73 -21.98
N LEU A 212 6.49 -9.76 -20.65
CA LEU A 212 5.24 -10.12 -19.97
C LEU A 212 4.18 -9.01 -20.11
N ALA A 213 4.62 -7.75 -20.06
CA ALA A 213 3.75 -6.59 -20.30
C ALA A 213 3.23 -6.53 -21.74
N ASP A 214 4.02 -6.94 -22.74
CA ASP A 214 3.61 -6.99 -24.14
C ASP A 214 2.35 -7.83 -24.36
N ILE A 215 2.13 -8.87 -23.54
CA ILE A 215 0.92 -9.69 -23.56
C ILE A 215 -0.34 -8.82 -23.41
N ALA A 216 -0.32 -7.80 -22.56
CA ALA A 216 -1.47 -6.93 -22.36
C ALA A 216 -1.85 -6.17 -23.65
N PHE A 217 -0.89 -5.95 -24.54
CA PHE A 217 -1.03 -5.19 -25.80
C PHE A 217 -1.18 -6.08 -27.05
N TRP A 218 -1.30 -7.41 -26.89
CA TRP A 218 -1.57 -8.34 -28.00
C TRP A 218 -2.75 -7.96 -28.92
N PRO A 219 -3.85 -7.33 -28.44
CA PRO A 219 -4.92 -6.88 -29.33
C PRO A 219 -4.49 -5.83 -30.37
N ILE A 220 -3.37 -5.13 -30.15
CA ILE A 220 -2.82 -4.12 -31.06
C ILE A 220 -1.64 -4.72 -31.83
N THR A 221 -0.65 -5.25 -31.10
CA THR A 221 0.57 -5.81 -31.68
C THR A 221 0.82 -7.21 -31.15
N PHE A 222 0.57 -8.21 -31.98
CA PHE A 222 0.87 -9.59 -31.60
C PHE A 222 2.37 -9.88 -31.76
N GLN A 223 3.02 -10.26 -30.65
CA GLN A 223 4.42 -10.65 -30.65
C GLN A 223 4.58 -12.03 -30.00
N ALA A 224 5.01 -13.03 -30.80
CA ALA A 224 5.17 -14.40 -30.33
C ALA A 224 6.27 -14.56 -29.25
N PHE A 225 7.27 -13.67 -29.23
CA PHE A 225 8.34 -13.66 -28.23
C PHE A 225 7.82 -13.52 -26.79
N ALA A 226 6.65 -12.89 -26.60
CA ALA A 226 6.02 -12.76 -25.29
C ALA A 226 5.67 -14.13 -24.66
N LEU A 227 5.54 -15.21 -25.45
CA LEU A 227 5.29 -16.57 -24.94
C LEU A 227 6.44 -17.08 -24.05
N ILE A 228 7.67 -16.59 -24.25
CA ILE A 228 8.82 -16.91 -23.40
C ILE A 228 8.53 -16.54 -21.93
N SER A 229 7.81 -15.43 -21.71
CA SER A 229 7.46 -14.99 -20.35
C SER A 229 6.53 -15.99 -19.64
N ILE A 230 5.63 -16.67 -20.36
CA ILE A 230 4.75 -17.70 -19.81
C ILE A 230 5.57 -18.91 -19.34
N VAL A 231 6.56 -19.33 -20.15
CA VAL A 231 7.48 -20.40 -19.79
C VAL A 231 8.30 -20.02 -18.55
N VAL A 232 8.82 -18.78 -18.49
CA VAL A 232 9.53 -18.27 -17.32
C VAL A 232 8.66 -18.31 -16.06
N VAL A 233 7.38 -17.90 -16.15
CA VAL A 233 6.43 -17.97 -15.03
C VAL A 233 6.25 -19.43 -14.57
N ALA A 234 6.05 -20.37 -15.50
CA ALA A 234 5.90 -21.79 -15.17
C ALA A 234 7.14 -22.36 -14.46
N VAL A 235 8.34 -22.02 -14.94
CA VAL A 235 9.62 -22.42 -14.32
C VAL A 235 9.73 -21.85 -12.91
N VAL A 236 9.40 -20.58 -12.69
CA VAL A 236 9.47 -19.96 -11.36
C VAL A 236 8.43 -20.55 -10.40
N VAL A 237 7.23 -20.88 -10.87
CA VAL A 237 6.21 -21.61 -10.07
C VAL A 237 6.74 -22.98 -9.65
N TRP A 238 7.31 -23.74 -10.58
CA TRP A 238 7.92 -25.03 -10.29
C TRP A 238 9.06 -24.91 -9.27
N LEU A 239 9.96 -23.94 -9.45
CA LEU A 239 11.04 -23.64 -8.50
C LEU A 239 10.53 -23.20 -7.12
N GLY A 240 9.37 -22.52 -7.06
CA GLY A 240 8.73 -22.09 -5.83
C GLY A 240 8.08 -23.23 -5.05
N LEU A 241 7.43 -24.16 -5.74
CA LEU A 241 6.73 -25.29 -5.12
C LEU A 241 7.65 -26.44 -4.72
N SER A 242 8.70 -26.72 -5.52
CA SER A 242 9.63 -27.85 -5.29
C SER A 242 10.46 -27.77 -4.01
N ARG A 243 10.72 -26.57 -3.48
CA ARG A 243 11.56 -26.34 -2.29
C ARG A 243 10.77 -25.77 -1.12
N ILE A 244 9.45 -25.86 -1.15
CA ILE A 244 8.62 -25.15 -0.17
C ILE A 244 8.67 -25.79 1.23
N GLY A 245 8.92 -27.11 1.31
CA GLY A 245 9.03 -27.84 2.57
C GLY A 245 10.18 -27.38 3.47
N ASP A 246 11.17 -26.70 2.89
CA ASP A 246 12.37 -26.22 3.59
C ASP A 246 12.14 -24.91 4.37
N LEU A 247 10.92 -24.37 4.41
CA LEU A 247 10.61 -23.12 5.11
C LEU A 247 11.03 -23.15 6.60
N SER A 248 11.45 -21.98 7.11
CA SER A 248 11.80 -21.83 8.54
C SER A 248 10.53 -21.82 9.40
N ILE A 249 10.42 -22.77 10.32
CA ILE A 249 9.32 -22.86 11.28
C ILE A 249 9.29 -21.63 12.20
N GLU A 250 10.45 -21.15 12.64
CA GLU A 250 10.55 -19.98 13.52
C GLU A 250 10.00 -18.71 12.84
N HIS A 251 10.37 -18.49 11.57
CA HIS A 251 9.85 -17.37 10.80
C HIS A 251 8.36 -17.52 10.51
N ALA A 252 7.91 -18.73 10.18
CA ALA A 252 6.49 -19.02 9.98
C ALA A 252 5.68 -18.76 11.26
N LEU A 253 6.17 -19.17 12.43
CA LEU A 253 5.49 -19.00 13.71
C LEU A 253 5.41 -17.53 14.11
N ARG A 254 6.53 -16.80 14.03
CA ARG A 254 6.57 -15.36 14.32
C ARG A 254 5.58 -14.61 13.42
N ARG A 255 5.57 -14.93 12.13
CA ARG A 255 4.67 -14.32 11.16
C ARG A 255 3.21 -14.69 11.40
N ALA A 256 2.92 -15.94 11.73
CA ALA A 256 1.57 -16.40 12.05
C ALA A 256 0.99 -15.64 13.25
N GLY A 257 1.77 -15.47 14.32
CA GLY A 257 1.37 -14.70 15.50
C GLY A 257 1.09 -13.23 15.17
N LEU A 258 2.00 -12.58 14.43
CA LEU A 258 1.83 -11.18 14.02
C LEU A 258 0.64 -10.97 13.07
N VAL A 259 0.38 -11.91 12.14
CA VAL A 259 -0.77 -11.81 11.23
C VAL A 259 -2.09 -12.05 11.98
N ALA A 260 -2.12 -12.94 12.97
CA ALA A 260 -3.29 -13.12 13.82
C ALA A 260 -3.60 -11.83 14.60
N GLN A 261 -2.59 -11.21 15.22
CA GLN A 261 -2.73 -9.92 15.89
C GLN A 261 -3.16 -8.81 14.92
N LEU A 262 -2.65 -8.81 13.68
CA LEU A 262 -3.09 -7.87 12.65
C LEU A 262 -4.55 -8.04 12.30
N ARG A 263 -5.02 -9.27 12.07
CA ARG A 263 -6.44 -9.52 11.79
C ARG A 263 -7.31 -9.04 12.94
N PHE A 264 -6.90 -9.30 14.18
CA PHE A 264 -7.59 -8.82 15.37
C PHE A 264 -7.61 -7.29 15.45
N ALA A 265 -6.48 -6.63 15.22
CA ALA A 265 -6.39 -5.17 15.20
C ALA A 265 -7.23 -4.55 14.07
N VAL A 266 -7.23 -5.15 12.88
CA VAL A 266 -8.09 -4.72 11.75
C VAL A 266 -9.57 -4.88 12.11
N THR A 267 -9.97 -5.98 12.76
CA THR A 267 -11.36 -6.17 13.19
C THR A 267 -11.79 -5.16 14.24
N LEU A 268 -10.87 -4.74 15.12
CA LEU A 268 -11.10 -3.64 16.07
C LEU A 268 -10.94 -2.25 15.46
N GLN A 269 -10.62 -2.15 14.16
CA GLN A 269 -10.31 -0.90 13.46
C GLN A 269 -9.22 -0.07 14.16
N ASP A 270 -8.32 -0.73 14.88
CA ASP A 270 -7.18 -0.11 15.52
C ASP A 270 -6.05 0.05 14.50
N VAL A 271 -6.19 1.07 13.64
CA VAL A 271 -5.25 1.40 12.55
C VAL A 271 -3.82 1.53 13.08
N ARG A 272 -3.67 2.01 14.32
CA ARG A 272 -2.38 2.17 14.97
C ARG A 272 -1.68 0.86 15.24
N THR A 273 -2.36 -0.06 15.93
CA THR A 273 -1.83 -1.40 16.17
C THR A 273 -1.58 -2.12 14.85
N VAL A 274 -2.44 -1.93 13.85
CA VAL A 274 -2.25 -2.48 12.50
C VAL A 274 -0.93 -2.02 11.88
N VAL A 275 -0.64 -0.71 11.91
CA VAL A 275 0.60 -0.19 11.31
C VAL A 275 1.83 -0.63 12.10
N LEU A 276 1.76 -0.67 13.43
CA LEU A 276 2.86 -1.16 14.27
C LEU A 276 3.18 -2.63 13.98
N LEU A 277 2.18 -3.51 13.97
CA LEU A 277 2.35 -4.93 13.67
C LEU A 277 2.80 -5.16 12.21
N ARG A 278 2.32 -4.35 11.26
CA ARG A 278 2.80 -4.38 9.87
C ARG A 278 4.29 -4.06 9.80
N ARG A 279 4.77 -3.08 10.55
CA ARG A 279 6.19 -2.72 10.60
C ARG A 279 7.03 -3.83 11.23
N GLN A 280 6.51 -4.51 12.26
CA GLN A 280 7.16 -5.69 12.83
C GLN A 280 7.23 -6.84 11.82
N LEU A 281 6.17 -7.07 11.04
CA LEU A 281 6.17 -8.05 9.94
C LEU A 281 7.20 -7.70 8.85
N SER A 282 7.31 -6.42 8.49
CA SER A 282 8.29 -5.97 7.50
C SER A 282 9.71 -5.85 8.08
N GLN A 283 9.92 -6.21 9.36
CA GLN A 283 11.17 -6.09 10.09
C GLN A 283 11.77 -4.67 10.01
N GLU A 284 10.91 -3.65 9.94
CA GLU A 284 11.29 -2.23 9.93
C GLU A 284 11.55 -1.72 11.35
N ASN A 285 12.48 -2.39 12.04
CA ASN A 285 12.89 -2.00 13.38
C ASN A 285 13.68 -0.68 13.32
N ALA A 286 13.45 0.17 14.32
CA ALA A 286 14.23 1.38 14.49
C ALA A 286 15.72 1.04 14.66
N ARG A 287 16.60 1.88 14.11
CA ARG A 287 18.04 1.70 14.25
C ARG A 287 18.46 1.88 15.71
N LEU A 288 19.31 0.96 16.20
CA LEU A 288 19.91 1.06 17.54
C LEU A 288 20.78 2.32 17.67
N ARG A 289 21.53 2.64 16.61
CA ARG A 289 22.36 3.85 16.52
C ARG A 289 21.70 4.85 15.56
N PRO A 290 21.42 6.09 16.00
CA PRO A 290 20.85 7.11 15.12
C PRO A 290 21.84 7.50 14.00
N TRP A 291 21.33 7.99 12.88
CA TRP A 291 22.14 8.55 11.77
C TRP A 291 23.05 9.66 12.27
N ILE A 292 22.49 10.56 13.07
CA ILE A 292 23.19 11.70 13.67
C ILE A 292 22.86 11.71 15.16
N ARG A 293 23.87 11.85 16.02
CA ARG A 293 23.63 11.95 17.46
C ARG A 293 23.31 13.39 17.83
N ILE A 294 22.10 13.64 18.29
CA ILE A 294 21.74 14.93 18.87
C ILE A 294 22.28 14.98 20.31
N GLY A 295 23.16 15.93 20.62
CA GLY A 295 23.75 16.12 21.96
C GLY A 295 22.71 16.44 23.04
N ARG A 296 23.08 16.39 24.33
CA ARG A 296 22.17 16.71 25.46
C ARG A 296 21.68 18.16 25.41
N SER A 297 20.47 18.41 25.91
CA SER A 297 19.88 19.76 25.85
C SER A 297 20.64 20.65 26.84
N LYS A 298 21.18 21.78 26.38
CA LYS A 298 21.70 22.80 27.30
C LYS A 298 20.51 23.43 28.03
N LYS A 299 20.69 23.86 29.29
CA LYS A 299 19.63 24.47 30.13
C LYS A 299 18.90 25.66 29.47
N LYS A 300 19.48 26.30 28.45
CA LYS A 300 18.91 27.42 27.66
C LYS A 300 18.78 27.07 26.17
N SER A 301 18.13 25.95 25.82
CA SER A 301 17.81 25.63 24.42
C SER A 301 16.48 26.27 24.02
N PHE A 302 16.46 27.03 22.92
CA PHE A 302 15.22 27.57 22.31
C PHE A 302 14.31 26.48 21.72
N ILE A 303 14.86 25.28 21.48
CA ILE A 303 14.11 24.14 20.93
C ILE A 303 13.40 23.41 22.09
N PRO A 304 12.06 23.23 22.01
CA PRO A 304 11.31 22.46 22.98
C PRO A 304 11.85 21.02 23.10
N PRO A 305 11.90 20.44 24.31
CA PRO A 305 12.34 19.06 24.52
C PRO A 305 11.57 18.03 23.66
N THR A 306 10.29 18.28 23.42
CA THR A 306 9.40 17.46 22.59
C THR A 306 9.87 17.42 21.14
N TRP A 307 10.14 18.58 20.53
CA TRP A 307 10.62 18.65 19.15
C TRP A 307 11.97 17.94 18.97
N LYS A 308 12.87 18.06 19.95
CA LYS A 308 14.14 17.36 19.92
C LYS A 308 13.97 15.84 19.97
N ARG A 309 13.06 15.34 20.81
CA ARG A 309 12.74 13.91 20.90
C ARG A 309 12.20 13.40 19.56
N ASP A 310 11.39 14.19 18.87
CA ASP A 310 10.85 13.84 17.55
C ASP A 310 11.95 13.63 16.52
N TRP A 311 12.92 14.56 16.48
CA TRP A 311 14.09 14.41 15.64
C TRP A 311 14.94 13.18 16.00
N GLN A 312 15.07 12.85 17.29
CA GLN A 312 15.75 11.62 17.69
C GLN A 312 15.03 10.37 17.21
N SER A 313 13.70 10.40 17.10
CA SER A 313 12.90 9.33 16.51
C SER A 313 13.13 9.21 15.00
N TYR A 314 13.04 10.32 14.25
CA TYR A 314 13.28 10.34 12.80
C TYR A 314 14.71 9.92 12.43
N LEU A 315 15.71 10.34 13.21
CA LEU A 315 17.11 9.96 13.00
C LEU A 315 17.40 8.47 13.28
N ARG A 316 16.42 7.71 13.77
CA ARG A 316 16.52 6.24 13.89
C ARG A 316 15.75 5.50 12.79
N PHE A 317 15.17 6.21 11.82
CA PHE A 317 14.45 5.55 10.73
C PHE A 317 15.42 4.70 9.90
N PRO A 318 15.06 3.43 9.64
CA PRO A 318 15.86 2.60 8.76
C PRO A 318 15.73 3.11 7.31
N LEU A 319 16.80 2.98 6.52
CA LEU A 319 16.84 3.45 5.13
C LEU A 319 15.62 2.99 4.28
N PRO A 320 15.13 1.74 4.41
CA PRO A 320 13.98 1.31 3.63
C PRO A 320 12.67 2.05 3.96
N ARG A 321 12.52 2.59 5.18
CA ARG A 321 11.37 3.44 5.54
C ARG A 321 11.45 4.78 4.82
N LEU A 322 12.64 5.41 4.83
CA LEU A 322 12.87 6.68 4.12
C LEU A 322 12.66 6.53 2.61
N LEU A 323 13.18 5.46 2.01
CA LEU A 323 12.96 5.16 0.59
C LEU A 323 11.48 4.95 0.26
N ARG A 324 10.72 4.27 1.13
CA ARG A 324 9.28 4.11 0.97
C ARG A 324 8.55 5.44 1.04
N MET A 325 8.89 6.29 2.00
CA MET A 325 8.29 7.63 2.14
C MET A 325 8.56 8.47 0.89
N ALA A 326 9.81 8.47 0.40
CA ALA A 326 10.17 9.14 -0.84
C ALA A 326 9.41 8.56 -2.05
N MET A 327 9.29 7.24 -2.16
CA MET A 327 8.55 6.58 -3.23
C MET A 327 7.07 6.97 -3.25
N PHE A 328 6.40 7.02 -2.09
CA PHE A 328 5.03 7.53 -2.01
C PHE A 328 4.93 9.02 -2.35
N GLY A 329 5.95 9.82 -2.01
CA GLY A 329 6.06 11.21 -2.49
C GLY A 329 6.17 11.29 -4.01
N VAL A 330 6.99 10.43 -4.62
CA VAL A 330 7.11 10.34 -6.08
C VAL A 330 5.78 9.94 -6.71
N ILE A 331 5.11 8.92 -6.19
CA ILE A 331 3.78 8.48 -6.65
C ILE A 331 2.79 9.65 -6.56
N ALA A 332 2.74 10.35 -5.43
CA ALA A 332 1.84 11.49 -5.27
C ALA A 332 2.13 12.60 -6.30
N GLY A 333 3.38 12.95 -6.56
CA GLY A 333 3.72 13.97 -7.55
C GLY A 333 3.45 13.54 -9.00
N LEU A 334 3.71 12.28 -9.35
CA LEU A 334 3.32 11.73 -10.66
C LEU A 334 1.80 11.69 -10.83
N SER A 335 1.05 11.34 -9.77
CA SER A 335 -0.41 11.37 -9.77
C SER A 335 -0.95 12.80 -9.93
N LEU A 336 -0.34 13.80 -9.27
CA LEU A 336 -0.70 15.21 -9.47
C LEU A 336 -0.29 15.72 -10.87
N GLY A 337 0.81 15.21 -11.43
CA GLY A 337 1.17 15.49 -12.81
C GLY A 337 0.19 14.91 -13.83
N ALA A 338 -0.30 13.69 -13.58
CA ALA A 338 -1.36 13.07 -14.36
C ALA A 338 -2.70 13.82 -14.21
N LEU A 339 -3.00 14.32 -13.01
CA LEU A 339 -4.14 15.20 -12.75
C LEU A 339 -4.11 16.44 -13.64
N TRP A 340 -2.96 17.13 -13.71
CA TRP A 340 -2.78 18.30 -14.58
C TRP A 340 -3.02 17.97 -16.06
N ARG A 341 -2.67 16.75 -16.49
CA ARG A 341 -2.91 16.26 -17.87
C ARG A 341 -4.35 15.80 -18.13
N GLY A 342 -5.25 15.93 -17.16
CA GLY A 342 -6.68 15.66 -17.31
C GLY A 342 -7.22 14.45 -16.54
N THR A 343 -6.40 13.71 -15.80
CA THR A 343 -6.86 12.51 -15.07
C THR A 343 -7.29 12.85 -13.64
N ILE A 344 -8.53 13.37 -13.49
CA ILE A 344 -9.08 13.84 -12.20
C ILE A 344 -8.98 12.81 -11.04
N PRO A 345 -9.30 11.50 -11.23
CA PRO A 345 -9.25 10.52 -10.15
C PRO A 345 -7.88 10.35 -9.48
N MET A 346 -6.78 10.76 -10.14
CA MET A 346 -5.44 10.67 -9.58
C MET A 346 -5.22 11.56 -8.35
N ILE A 347 -6.11 12.54 -8.10
CA ILE A 347 -6.08 13.32 -6.87
C ILE A 347 -6.29 12.44 -5.62
N ILE A 348 -7.12 11.40 -5.72
CA ILE A 348 -7.39 10.47 -4.62
C ILE A 348 -6.13 9.64 -4.35
N VAL A 349 -5.46 9.16 -5.41
CA VAL A 349 -4.21 8.41 -5.31
C VAL A 349 -3.12 9.27 -4.67
N ALA A 350 -2.99 10.54 -5.10
CA ALA A 350 -2.05 11.49 -4.51
C ALA A 350 -2.33 11.77 -3.02
N GLY A 351 -3.60 12.02 -2.67
CA GLY A 351 -4.00 12.27 -1.28
C GLY A 351 -3.79 11.08 -0.36
N LEU A 352 -4.10 9.86 -0.83
CA LEU A 352 -3.83 8.62 -0.09
C LEU A 352 -2.33 8.36 0.07
N ALA A 353 -1.53 8.57 -0.99
CA ALA A 353 -0.08 8.43 -0.90
C ALA A 353 0.53 9.40 0.11
N LEU A 354 0.13 10.68 0.07
CA LEU A 354 0.55 11.69 1.05
C LEU A 354 0.11 11.35 2.47
N TYR A 355 -1.12 10.87 2.66
CA TYR A 355 -1.63 10.41 3.95
C TYR A 355 -0.78 9.26 4.53
N LEU A 356 -0.44 8.26 3.70
CA LEU A 356 0.41 7.14 4.13
C LEU A 356 1.81 7.59 4.54
N VAL A 357 2.39 8.59 3.86
CA VAL A 357 3.68 9.17 4.26
C VAL A 357 3.54 9.97 5.55
N ALA A 358 2.47 10.75 5.69
CA ALA A 358 2.20 11.51 6.90
C ALA A 358 2.00 10.59 8.12
N TYR A 359 1.47 9.38 7.91
CA TYR A 359 1.39 8.36 8.94
C TYR A 359 2.77 7.87 9.42
N ASP A 360 3.75 7.78 8.52
CA ASP A 360 5.14 7.52 8.92
C ASP A 360 5.78 8.76 9.58
N ALA A 361 5.37 9.97 9.18
CA ALA A 361 5.82 11.22 9.79
C ALA A 361 5.23 11.42 11.20
N SER A 362 4.03 10.91 11.52
CA SER A 362 3.40 11.02 12.84
C SER A 362 3.93 10.02 13.88
N GLU A 363 5.03 9.31 13.57
CA GLU A 363 5.67 8.34 14.48
C GLU A 363 5.95 8.89 15.89
N PRO A 364 6.47 10.11 16.07
CA PRO A 364 6.71 10.61 17.42
C PRO A 364 5.44 10.74 18.25
N THR A 365 4.33 11.15 17.63
CA THR A 365 3.00 11.18 18.26
C THR A 365 2.54 9.76 18.61
N ALA A 366 2.76 8.79 17.72
CA ALA A 366 2.47 7.40 18.02
C ALA A 366 3.31 6.90 19.20
N GLN A 367 4.57 7.29 19.37
CA GLN A 367 5.36 6.88 20.52
C GLN A 367 4.81 7.41 21.84
N GLU A 368 4.24 8.61 21.86
CA GLU A 368 3.64 9.18 23.06
C GLU A 368 2.38 8.46 23.51
N VAL A 369 1.51 8.16 22.55
CA VAL A 369 0.27 7.44 22.84
C VAL A 369 0.56 5.99 23.30
N ASP A 370 1.77 5.46 23.06
CA ASP A 370 2.18 4.06 23.38
C ASP A 370 2.73 3.96 24.80
N HIS A 371 3.12 5.10 25.39
CA HIS A 371 3.71 5.16 26.72
C HIS A 371 2.80 5.99 27.64
N PRO A 372 1.63 5.46 28.03
CA PRO A 372 0.61 6.20 28.77
C PRO A 372 1.13 6.76 30.10
N THR A 373 2.01 6.02 30.78
CA THR A 373 2.62 6.45 32.04
C THR A 373 3.48 7.71 31.88
N ARG A 374 4.18 7.85 30.75
CA ARG A 374 4.93 9.07 30.42
C ARG A 374 4.01 10.24 30.08
N TRP A 375 2.89 9.94 29.42
CA TRP A 375 1.89 10.95 29.10
C TRP A 375 1.23 11.52 30.35
N GLU A 376 0.80 10.65 31.28
CA GLU A 376 0.10 11.03 32.51
C GLU A 376 0.95 11.85 33.48
N SER A 377 2.27 11.72 33.38
CA SER A 377 3.23 12.52 34.16
C SER A 377 3.51 13.89 33.55
N PHE A 378 2.96 14.20 32.37
CA PHE A 378 3.14 15.51 31.76
C PHE A 378 2.14 16.52 32.34
N PRO A 379 2.60 17.70 32.81
CA PRO A 379 1.77 18.63 33.59
C PRO A 379 0.74 19.44 32.77
N GLU A 380 0.75 19.32 31.44
CA GLU A 380 -0.16 20.07 30.55
C GLU A 380 -1.40 19.26 30.15
N ALA A 381 -2.41 19.96 29.62
CA ALA A 381 -3.59 19.31 29.06
C ALA A 381 -3.21 18.31 27.95
N PRO A 382 -3.84 17.12 27.91
CA PRO A 382 -3.40 16.02 27.07
C PRO A 382 -3.35 16.37 25.57
N GLY A 383 -4.31 17.14 25.07
CA GLY A 383 -4.33 17.55 23.66
C GLY A 383 -3.20 18.50 23.26
N VAL A 384 -2.60 19.24 24.20
CA VAL A 384 -1.50 20.17 23.91
C VAL A 384 -0.23 19.41 23.54
N LEU A 385 0.04 18.28 24.21
CA LEU A 385 1.21 17.45 23.90
C LEU A 385 1.15 16.92 22.45
N ILE A 386 -0.02 16.51 21.97
CA ILE A 386 -0.21 16.10 20.56
C ILE A 386 0.12 17.24 19.61
N LEU A 387 -0.37 18.44 19.91
CA LEU A 387 -0.17 19.62 19.06
C LEU A 387 1.30 20.02 18.97
N GLN A 388 2.09 19.82 20.02
CA GLN A 388 3.53 20.09 19.99
C GLN A 388 4.27 19.21 18.97
N HIS A 389 3.76 18.00 18.69
CA HIS A 389 4.32 17.09 17.70
C HIS A 389 3.96 17.46 16.25
N VAL A 390 2.91 18.28 16.04
CA VAL A 390 2.48 18.75 14.69
C VAL A 390 3.62 19.45 13.96
N ALA A 391 4.39 20.28 14.66
CA ALA A 391 5.50 21.02 14.07
C ALA A 391 6.57 20.11 13.46
N ALA A 392 6.92 19.01 14.14
CA ALA A 392 7.92 18.06 13.67
C ALA A 392 7.45 17.32 12.41
N ALA A 393 6.21 16.81 12.43
CA ALA A 393 5.63 16.12 11.29
C ALA A 393 5.43 17.06 10.09
N PHE A 394 5.05 18.32 10.33
CA PHE A 394 4.94 19.34 9.28
C PHE A 394 6.27 19.57 8.56
N VAL A 395 7.40 19.63 9.28
CA VAL A 395 8.73 19.78 8.67
C VAL A 395 9.10 18.54 7.83
N VAL A 396 8.78 17.33 8.30
CA VAL A 396 9.00 16.12 7.48
C VAL A 396 8.12 16.15 6.22
N MET A 397 6.85 16.50 6.36
CA MET A 397 5.92 16.58 5.22
C MET A 397 6.31 17.68 4.23
N THR A 398 6.88 18.78 4.70
CA THR A 398 7.51 19.83 3.87
C THR A 398 8.57 19.23 2.93
N PHE A 399 9.49 18.40 3.45
CA PHE A 399 10.49 17.73 2.58
C PHE A 399 9.85 16.76 1.59
N ILE A 400 8.79 16.06 2.00
CA ILE A 400 8.05 15.16 1.10
C ILE A 400 7.32 15.94 0.01
N CYS A 401 6.68 17.06 0.35
CA CYS A 401 6.04 17.95 -0.63
C CYS A 401 7.05 18.52 -1.63
N ALA A 402 8.31 18.73 -1.24
CA ALA A 402 9.38 19.08 -2.18
C ALA A 402 9.68 17.93 -3.16
N ILE A 403 9.70 16.68 -2.70
CA ILE A 403 9.83 15.49 -3.57
C ILE A 403 8.63 15.37 -4.53
N VAL A 404 7.42 15.62 -4.03
CA VAL A 404 6.18 15.64 -4.83
C VAL A 404 6.27 16.68 -5.94
N ALA A 405 6.68 17.90 -5.61
CA ALA A 405 6.87 18.97 -6.59
C ALA A 405 7.95 18.57 -7.62
N ALA A 406 9.07 18.02 -7.17
CA ALA A 406 10.16 17.58 -8.04
C ALA A 406 9.73 16.45 -9.00
N SER A 407 8.94 15.46 -8.54
CA SER A 407 8.46 14.39 -9.41
C SER A 407 7.34 14.85 -10.35
N ALA A 408 6.53 15.84 -9.97
CA ALA A 408 5.52 16.43 -10.85
C ALA A 408 6.13 17.13 -12.08
N LEU A 409 7.38 17.63 -11.98
CA LEU A 409 8.10 18.25 -13.11
C LEU A 409 8.34 17.30 -14.29
N ILE A 410 8.24 15.99 -14.08
CA ILE A 410 8.33 14.99 -15.16
C ILE A 410 7.17 15.16 -16.15
N LEU A 411 5.98 15.56 -15.66
CA LEU A 411 4.76 15.62 -16.45
C LEU A 411 4.27 17.05 -16.70
N VAL A 412 4.69 18.02 -15.88
CA VAL A 412 4.15 19.38 -15.82
C VAL A 412 5.28 20.42 -15.96
N PRO A 413 5.08 21.51 -16.73
CA PRO A 413 6.11 22.56 -16.87
C PRO A 413 6.49 23.23 -15.54
N PHE A 414 7.76 23.59 -15.41
CA PHE A 414 8.32 24.19 -14.19
C PHE A 414 7.55 25.42 -13.69
N ALA A 415 7.16 26.32 -14.60
CA ALA A 415 6.42 27.54 -14.25
C ALA A 415 5.09 27.26 -13.55
N VAL A 416 4.41 26.18 -13.93
CA VAL A 416 3.13 25.75 -13.32
C VAL A 416 3.39 25.19 -11.93
N VAL A 417 4.33 24.24 -11.84
CA VAL A 417 4.65 23.55 -10.57
C VAL A 417 5.12 24.54 -9.53
N TRP A 418 6.01 25.48 -9.87
CA TRP A 418 6.51 26.47 -8.91
C TRP A 418 5.39 27.38 -8.36
N LYS A 419 4.54 27.92 -9.25
CA LYS A 419 3.42 28.80 -8.85
C LYS A 419 2.42 28.10 -7.93
N LEU A 420 2.03 26.87 -8.28
CA LEU A 420 1.06 26.10 -7.50
C LEU A 420 1.67 25.55 -6.21
N ALA A 421 2.93 25.11 -6.24
CA ALA A 421 3.63 24.62 -5.05
C ALA A 421 3.70 25.71 -3.98
N LEU A 422 4.08 26.95 -4.32
CA LEU A 422 4.16 28.05 -3.34
C LEU A 422 2.85 28.27 -2.56
N ILE A 423 1.69 28.08 -3.22
CA ILE A 423 0.37 28.27 -2.60
C ILE A 423 -0.05 27.02 -1.80
N MET A 424 0.19 25.83 -2.35
CA MET A 424 -0.33 24.56 -1.81
C MET A 424 0.57 23.91 -0.77
N PHE A 425 1.83 24.30 -0.69
CA PHE A 425 2.83 23.61 0.12
C PHE A 425 2.48 23.55 1.61
N VAL A 426 2.16 24.70 2.19
CA VAL A 426 1.77 24.81 3.61
C VAL A 426 0.45 24.09 3.90
N PRO A 427 -0.68 24.36 3.21
CA PRO A 427 -1.95 23.72 3.55
C PRO A 427 -1.90 22.20 3.36
N VAL A 428 -1.23 21.70 2.32
CA VAL A 428 -1.12 20.25 2.07
C VAL A 428 -0.24 19.57 3.11
N ALA A 429 0.93 20.12 3.42
CA ALA A 429 1.82 19.54 4.43
C ALA A 429 1.18 19.53 5.82
N LEU A 430 0.47 20.61 6.19
CA LEU A 430 -0.24 20.72 7.47
C LEU A 430 -1.43 19.77 7.54
N ALA A 431 -2.27 19.72 6.50
CA ALA A 431 -3.41 18.81 6.43
C ALA A 431 -2.99 17.33 6.49
N ALA A 432 -1.92 16.98 5.77
CA ALA A 432 -1.34 15.65 5.82
C ALA A 432 -0.84 15.31 7.22
N ALA A 433 -0.05 16.18 7.86
CA ALA A 433 0.44 15.95 9.22
C ALA A 433 -0.70 15.79 10.25
N VAL A 434 -1.68 16.70 10.22
CA VAL A 434 -2.80 16.70 11.18
C VAL A 434 -3.72 15.49 10.97
N SER A 435 -4.04 15.13 9.73
CA SER A 435 -4.86 13.95 9.44
C SER A 435 -4.24 12.66 9.96
N ALA A 436 -2.93 12.48 9.76
CA ALA A 436 -2.20 11.32 10.27
C ALA A 436 -2.19 11.30 11.81
N MET A 437 -2.06 12.46 12.45
CA MET A 437 -2.14 12.58 13.92
C MET A 437 -3.54 12.29 14.47
N ILE A 438 -4.60 12.65 13.74
CA ILE A 438 -5.97 12.23 14.11
C ILE A 438 -6.07 10.71 14.11
N SER A 439 -5.57 10.07 13.06
CA SER A 439 -5.60 8.61 12.98
C SER A 439 -4.80 7.94 14.09
N THR A 440 -3.62 8.48 14.46
CA THR A 440 -2.81 7.93 15.56
C THR A 440 -3.41 8.19 16.95
N ALA A 441 -4.07 9.34 17.15
CA ALA A 441 -4.64 9.73 18.44
C ALA A 441 -6.03 9.08 18.73
N GLN A 442 -6.75 8.63 17.70
CA GLN A 442 -8.10 8.07 17.87
C GLN A 442 -8.12 6.72 18.61
N GLY A 443 -7.05 5.93 18.55
CA GLY A 443 -6.94 4.63 19.22
C GLY A 443 -8.07 3.64 18.90
N ALA A 444 -8.21 2.60 19.73
CA ALA A 444 -9.30 1.63 19.61
C ALA A 444 -10.66 2.29 19.90
N PRO A 445 -11.73 1.90 19.18
CA PRO A 445 -13.06 2.40 19.45
C PRO A 445 -13.62 1.88 20.79
N ASN A 446 -14.26 2.76 21.55
CA ASN A 446 -14.98 2.36 22.76
C ASN A 446 -16.28 1.67 22.36
N MET A 447 -16.22 0.35 22.13
CA MET A 447 -17.36 -0.45 21.70
C MET A 447 -18.51 -0.40 22.72
N ALA A 448 -18.21 -0.34 24.03
CA ALA A 448 -19.23 -0.23 25.07
C ALA A 448 -20.00 1.10 25.00
N GLY A 449 -19.30 2.21 24.76
CA GLY A 449 -19.93 3.52 24.56
C GLY A 449 -20.68 3.64 23.23
N LEU A 450 -20.21 2.96 22.18
CA LEU A 450 -20.83 2.97 20.86
C LEU A 450 -22.05 2.05 20.79
N ALA A 451 -22.05 0.94 21.52
CA ALA A 451 -23.20 0.03 21.60
C ALA A 451 -24.46 0.72 22.12
N GLY A 452 -24.31 1.71 23.01
CA GLY A 452 -25.42 2.53 23.50
C GLY A 452 -26.06 3.45 22.45
N LEU A 453 -25.42 3.67 21.30
CA LEU A 453 -25.96 4.51 20.20
C LEU A 453 -26.78 3.73 19.17
N GLY A 454 -26.88 2.40 19.32
CA GLY A 454 -27.52 1.51 18.36
C GLY A 454 -26.61 1.09 17.19
N PRO A 455 -26.93 -0.04 16.51
CA PRO A 455 -26.06 -0.64 15.50
C PRO A 455 -25.87 0.23 14.25
N ASP A 456 -26.89 0.98 13.84
CA ASP A 456 -26.84 1.81 12.63
C ASP A 456 -25.91 3.02 12.79
N VAL A 457 -26.02 3.73 13.91
CA VAL A 457 -25.16 4.89 14.23
C VAL A 457 -23.72 4.43 14.47
N MET A 458 -23.54 3.28 15.13
CA MET A 458 -22.22 2.68 15.31
C MET A 458 -21.54 2.41 13.97
N GLY A 459 -22.25 1.85 13.00
CA GLY A 459 -21.73 1.62 11.65
C GLY A 459 -21.21 2.91 10.99
N TRP A 460 -22.01 3.98 11.03
CA TRP A 460 -21.63 5.28 10.46
C TRP A 460 -20.43 5.91 11.16
N VAL A 461 -20.36 5.83 12.50
CA VAL A 461 -19.22 6.37 13.26
C VAL A 461 -17.94 5.59 12.96
N MET A 462 -18.02 4.28 12.77
CA MET A 462 -16.87 3.44 12.39
C MET A 462 -16.38 3.79 10.98
N ILE A 463 -17.27 3.96 10.01
CA ILE A 463 -16.93 4.42 8.65
C ILE A 463 -16.28 5.80 8.71
N ALA A 464 -16.88 6.74 9.45
CA ALA A 464 -16.36 8.09 9.60
C ALA A 464 -14.94 8.10 10.17
N ARG A 465 -14.66 7.28 11.20
CA ARG A 465 -13.31 7.17 11.79
C ARG A 465 -12.28 6.65 10.79
N LEU A 466 -12.66 5.75 9.89
CA LEU A 466 -11.77 5.22 8.87
C LEU A 466 -11.54 6.21 7.71
N VAL A 467 -12.58 6.94 7.30
CA VAL A 467 -12.59 7.75 6.07
C VAL A 467 -12.19 9.21 6.31
N ILE A 468 -12.51 9.79 7.48
CA ILE A 468 -12.21 11.21 7.77
C ILE A 468 -10.70 11.52 7.69
N PRO A 469 -9.78 10.74 8.29
CA PRO A 469 -8.36 11.06 8.22
C PRO A 469 -7.82 11.16 6.77
N PRO A 470 -7.97 10.15 5.89
CA PRO A 470 -7.48 10.28 4.51
C PRO A 470 -8.25 11.31 3.68
N THR A 471 -9.52 11.60 3.98
CA THR A 471 -10.26 12.62 3.22
C THR A 471 -9.76 14.03 3.50
N ILE A 472 -9.27 14.33 4.71
CA ILE A 472 -8.67 15.65 5.01
C ILE A 472 -7.47 15.93 4.09
N THR A 473 -6.64 14.93 3.78
CA THR A 473 -5.50 15.11 2.85
C THR A 473 -5.95 15.29 1.41
N VAL A 474 -6.98 14.55 0.97
CA VAL A 474 -7.55 14.68 -0.37
C VAL A 474 -8.21 16.05 -0.55
N ILE A 475 -8.98 16.51 0.45
CA ILE A 475 -9.61 17.85 0.45
C ILE A 475 -8.56 18.95 0.32
N ALA A 476 -7.41 18.79 0.97
CA ALA A 476 -6.31 19.75 0.86
C ALA A 476 -5.74 19.87 -0.56
N LEU A 477 -5.94 18.87 -1.43
CA LEU A 477 -5.50 18.90 -2.83
C LEU A 477 -6.56 19.46 -3.79
N LEU A 478 -7.86 19.48 -3.41
CA LEU A 478 -8.96 19.94 -4.27
C LEU A 478 -8.75 21.33 -4.90
N PRO A 479 -8.13 22.33 -4.23
CA PRO A 479 -7.85 23.62 -4.86
C PRO A 479 -7.09 23.53 -6.19
N LEU A 480 -6.29 22.48 -6.41
CA LEU A 480 -5.58 22.26 -7.68
C LEU A 480 -6.51 22.10 -8.89
N LEU A 481 -7.74 21.60 -8.68
CA LEU A 481 -8.72 21.47 -9.76
C LEU A 481 -9.16 22.82 -10.32
N SER A 482 -9.00 23.91 -9.55
CA SER A 482 -9.38 25.26 -9.96
C SER A 482 -8.27 26.01 -10.72
N ALA A 483 -7.08 25.41 -10.87
CA ALA A 483 -5.91 26.06 -11.46
C ALA A 483 -6.05 26.32 -12.97
N GLY A 484 -6.89 25.55 -13.67
CA GLY A 484 -6.99 25.54 -15.14
C GLY A 484 -5.92 24.64 -15.79
N SER A 485 -6.04 24.38 -17.09
CA SER A 485 -5.12 23.53 -17.86
C SER A 485 -4.05 24.30 -18.64
N ASP A 486 -4.23 25.61 -18.81
CA ASP A 486 -3.34 26.45 -19.62
C ASP A 486 -2.12 26.93 -18.82
N PRO A 487 -0.88 26.56 -19.21
CA PRO A 487 0.33 26.93 -18.47
C PRO A 487 0.56 28.44 -18.34
N ASN A 488 0.09 29.21 -19.33
CA ASN A 488 0.28 30.66 -19.40
C ASN A 488 -0.82 31.45 -18.67
N ALA A 489 -1.98 30.84 -18.42
CA ALA A 489 -3.16 31.49 -17.86
C ALA A 489 -3.64 30.83 -16.55
N ILE A 490 -2.70 30.34 -15.74
CA ILE A 490 -3.00 29.68 -14.47
C ILE A 490 -3.71 30.63 -13.52
N ASN A 491 -4.86 30.23 -13.01
CA ASN A 491 -5.64 31.03 -12.07
C ASN A 491 -5.19 30.82 -10.62
N THR A 492 -4.02 31.35 -10.29
CA THR A 492 -3.44 31.25 -8.93
C THR A 492 -4.32 31.88 -7.86
N THR A 493 -5.09 32.92 -8.19
CA THR A 493 -6.05 33.56 -7.28
C THR A 493 -7.20 32.64 -6.89
N LYS A 494 -7.78 31.88 -7.84
CA LYS A 494 -8.82 30.90 -7.53
C LYS A 494 -8.29 29.77 -6.66
N VAL A 495 -7.08 29.28 -6.95
CA VAL A 495 -6.41 28.26 -6.14
C VAL A 495 -6.18 28.79 -4.71
N GLY A 496 -5.65 30.00 -4.57
CA GLY A 496 -5.42 30.63 -3.26
C GLY A 496 -6.71 30.88 -2.46
N ASN A 497 -7.81 31.24 -3.11
CA ASN A 497 -9.10 31.38 -2.41
C ASN A 497 -9.65 30.01 -1.98
N ALA A 498 -9.47 28.99 -2.81
CA ALA A 498 -9.92 27.63 -2.49
C ALA A 498 -9.10 26.97 -1.37
N THR A 499 -7.83 27.34 -1.17
CA THR A 499 -7.02 26.82 -0.03
C THR A 499 -7.50 27.31 1.33
N VAL A 500 -8.29 28.38 1.39
CA VAL A 500 -8.91 28.83 2.66
C VAL A 500 -9.81 27.73 3.23
N TYR A 501 -10.55 27.01 2.39
CA TYR A 501 -11.40 25.90 2.83
C TYR A 501 -10.60 24.73 3.38
N SER A 502 -9.43 24.42 2.79
CA SER A 502 -8.56 23.37 3.31
C SER A 502 -7.95 23.78 4.65
N LEU A 503 -7.50 25.04 4.80
CA LEU A 503 -7.03 25.55 6.08
C LEU A 503 -8.11 25.55 7.16
N PHE A 504 -9.36 25.84 6.81
CA PHE A 504 -10.48 25.74 7.75
C PHE A 504 -10.70 24.31 8.24
N ALA A 505 -10.67 23.33 7.32
CA ALA A 505 -10.73 21.91 7.67
C ALA A 505 -9.56 21.50 8.60
N VAL A 506 -8.36 22.03 8.36
CA VAL A 506 -7.21 21.79 9.25
C VAL A 506 -7.39 22.46 10.62
N GLY A 507 -7.94 23.67 10.68
CA GLY A 507 -8.26 24.35 11.93
C GLY A 507 -9.25 23.54 12.78
N GLY A 508 -10.32 23.03 12.16
CA GLY A 508 -11.27 22.13 12.83
C GLY A 508 -10.61 20.83 13.31
N ALA A 509 -9.72 20.26 12.50
CA ALA A 509 -8.95 19.07 12.84
C ALA A 509 -7.98 19.31 14.03
N ILE A 510 -7.34 20.47 14.10
CA ILE A 510 -6.48 20.90 15.22
C ILE A 510 -7.32 21.09 16.49
N LEU A 511 -8.48 21.73 16.40
CA LEU A 511 -9.40 21.88 17.53
C LEU A 511 -9.87 20.51 18.05
N TYR A 512 -10.19 19.59 17.14
CA TYR A 512 -10.51 18.22 17.49
C TYR A 512 -9.36 17.53 18.24
N LEU A 513 -8.12 17.64 17.76
CA LEU A 513 -6.96 17.08 18.47
C LEU A 513 -6.75 17.71 19.85
N ARG A 514 -6.98 19.01 20.00
CA ARG A 514 -6.85 19.73 21.28
C ARG A 514 -7.79 19.19 22.36
N THR A 515 -8.98 18.76 21.98
CA THR A 515 -9.99 18.25 22.92
C THR A 515 -9.81 16.77 23.27
N ARG A 516 -8.91 16.07 22.57
CA ARG A 516 -8.71 14.63 22.76
C ARG A 516 -7.72 14.34 23.88
N LYS A 517 -8.19 13.54 24.85
CA LYS A 517 -7.33 12.67 25.65
C LYS A 517 -7.28 11.31 24.97
N PRO A 518 -6.11 10.77 24.59
CA PRO A 518 -6.03 9.42 24.06
C PRO A 518 -6.61 8.48 25.13
N LYS A 519 -7.61 7.68 24.73
CA LYS A 519 -8.23 6.70 25.63
C LYS A 519 -7.38 5.43 25.59
N HIS A 520 -6.97 4.96 26.76
CA HIS A 520 -6.26 3.70 26.90
C HIS A 520 -7.28 2.55 26.84
N LEU A 521 -6.82 1.40 26.33
CA LEU A 521 -7.52 0.12 26.45
C LEU A 521 -7.55 -0.32 27.91
#